data_AF-A0A1X1AG72-F1
#
_entry.id   AF-A0A1X1AG72-F1
#
_cell.length_a   1.000
_cell.length_b   1.000
_cell.length_c   1.000
_cell.angle_alpha   90.00
_cell.angle_beta   90.00
_cell.angle_gamma   90.00
#
_symmetry.space_group_name_H-M   'P 1'
#
loop_
_entity.id
_entity.type
_entity.pdbx_description
1 polymer ?
#
loop_
_entity_poly.entity_id
_entity_poly.type
_entity_poly.pdbx_seq_one_letter_code
_entity_poly.pdbx_strand_id
1 'polypeptide(L)'
;MTITIAELVVLGSFVLATLSLLVLVYLSYRYLELIETMLSNSSFVMGNKNLYSRAGLIGRVMRICTVSILLTMPKVFVYRGLVDSREVDRFPMAMRCLLVVLWNLMLASFLIFVCMSG
;
A
#
# COMPACT_ATOMS: atom_id res chain seq x y z
N MET A 1 0.16 18.06 34.53
CA MET A 1 0.85 17.34 33.43
C MET A 1 0.31 17.90 32.13
N THR A 2 1.00 18.87 31.53
CA THR A 2 0.55 19.51 30.28
C THR A 2 1.04 18.69 29.10
N ILE A 3 0.11 18.03 28.38
CA ILE A 3 0.43 17.37 27.11
C ILE A 3 0.87 18.47 26.14
N THR A 4 2.08 18.33 25.60
CA THR A 4 2.58 19.27 24.60
C THR A 4 1.93 18.97 23.25
N ILE A 5 1.86 19.96 22.36
CA ILE A 5 1.32 19.78 21.00
C ILE A 5 2.10 18.68 20.26
N ALA A 6 3.41 18.55 20.52
CA ALA A 6 4.25 17.52 19.92
C ALA A 6 3.80 16.09 20.30
N GLU A 7 3.54 15.84 21.58
CA GLU A 7 3.05 14.55 22.07
C GLU A 7 1.70 14.19 21.41
N LEU A 8 0.81 15.17 21.23
CA LEU A 8 -0.47 14.96 20.58
C LEU A 8 -0.33 14.58 19.10
N VAL A 9 0.63 15.21 18.39
CA VAL A 9 0.92 14.90 16.98
C VAL A 9 1.55 13.52 16.84
N VAL A 10 2.46 13.14 17.73
CA VAL A 10 3.07 11.80 17.75
C VAL A 10 2.01 10.72 17.99
N LEU A 11 1.15 10.90 18.99
CA LEU A 11 0.06 9.96 19.27
C LEU A 11 -0.92 9.87 18.09
N GLY A 12 -1.31 11.02 17.52
CA GLY A 12 -2.23 11.09 16.39
C GLY A 12 -1.68 10.40 15.14
N SER A 13 -0.42 10.66 14.79
CA SER A 13 0.25 10.01 13.64
C SER A 13 0.40 8.51 13.84
N PHE A 14 0.71 8.06 15.06
CA PHE A 14 0.79 6.63 15.38
C PHE A 14 -0.55 5.91 15.20
N VAL A 15 -1.63 6.51 15.72
CA VAL A 15 -3.00 5.98 15.56
C VAL A 15 -3.39 5.96 14.07
N LEU A 16 -3.10 7.03 13.32
CA LEU A 16 -3.45 7.14 11.90
C LEU A 16 -2.69 6.12 11.03
N ALA A 17 -1.40 5.92 11.30
CA ALA A 17 -0.59 4.89 10.66
C ALA A 17 -1.14 3.48 10.95
N THR A 18 -1.52 3.22 12.20
CA THR A 18 -2.06 1.93 12.64
C THR A 18 -3.41 1.63 11.99
N LEU A 19 -4.32 2.61 11.96
CA LEU A 19 -5.61 2.48 11.29
C LEU A 19 -5.44 2.24 9.78
N SER A 20 -4.55 2.99 9.13
CA SER A 20 -4.27 2.81 7.70
C SER A 20 -3.74 1.39 7.41
N LEU A 21 -2.85 0.88 8.26
CA LEU A 21 -2.33 -0.48 8.17
C LEU A 21 -3.44 -1.52 8.36
N LEU A 22 -4.32 -1.35 9.35
CA LEU A 22 -5.45 -2.28 9.56
C LEU A 22 -6.39 -2.31 8.35
N VAL A 23 -6.68 -1.15 7.75
CA VAL A 23 -7.49 -1.08 6.53
C VAL A 23 -6.77 -1.77 5.37
N LEU A 24 -5.47 -1.55 5.18
CA LEU A 24 -4.68 -2.26 4.15
C LEU A 24 -4.67 -3.77 4.38
N VAL A 25 -4.54 -4.24 5.62
CA VAL A 25 -4.63 -5.67 5.98
C VAL A 25 -6.02 -6.21 5.64
N TYR A 26 -7.08 -5.48 5.96
CA TYR A 26 -8.44 -5.86 5.62
C TYR A 26 -8.63 -5.97 4.09
N LEU A 27 -8.17 -4.97 3.34
CA LEU A 27 -8.18 -5.02 1.88
C LEU A 27 -7.34 -6.18 1.34
N SER A 28 -6.20 -6.49 1.98
CA SER A 28 -5.34 -7.61 1.57
C SER A 28 -6.04 -8.95 1.76
N TYR A 29 -6.93 -9.05 2.73
CA TYR A 29 -7.69 -10.28 2.95
C TYR A 29 -8.85 -10.41 1.96
N ARG A 30 -9.55 -9.30 1.69
CA ARG A 30 -10.80 -9.33 0.92
C ARG A 30 -10.64 -9.12 -0.58
N TYR A 31 -9.65 -8.33 -0.99
CA TYR A 31 -9.53 -7.84 -2.36
C TYR A 31 -8.20 -8.15 -3.03
N LEU A 32 -7.21 -8.67 -2.31
CA LEU A 32 -5.88 -8.95 -2.88
C LEU A 32 -5.94 -9.88 -4.09
N GLU A 33 -6.71 -10.97 -4.00
CA GLU A 33 -6.83 -11.92 -5.11
C GLU A 33 -7.44 -11.27 -6.34
N LEU A 34 -8.48 -10.46 -6.15
CA LEU A 34 -9.13 -9.72 -7.24
C LEU A 34 -8.20 -8.70 -7.90
N ILE A 35 -7.44 -7.96 -7.08
CA ILE A 35 -6.44 -6.99 -7.55
C ILE A 35 -5.36 -7.71 -8.39
N GLU A 36 -4.88 -8.85 -7.92
CA GLU A 36 -3.86 -9.63 -8.64
C GLU A 36 -4.38 -10.24 -9.93
N THR A 37 -5.63 -10.68 -9.97
CA THR A 37 -6.25 -11.15 -11.21
C THR A 37 -6.36 -10.03 -12.24
N MET A 38 -6.68 -8.81 -11.81
CA MET A 38 -6.72 -7.63 -12.69
C MET A 38 -5.34 -7.21 -13.21
N LEU A 39 -4.27 -7.55 -12.50
CA LEU A 39 -2.88 -7.22 -12.83
C LEU A 39 -2.07 -8.49 -13.17
N SER A 40 -2.73 -9.52 -13.71
CA SER A 40 -2.13 -10.84 -13.89
C SER A 40 -1.08 -10.88 -15.00
N ASN A 41 -1.09 -9.94 -15.96
CA ASN A 41 -0.03 -9.80 -16.95
C ASN A 41 1.18 -9.00 -16.43
N SER A 42 1.10 -8.41 -15.24
CA SER A 42 2.26 -7.74 -14.64
C SER A 42 3.26 -8.77 -14.10
N SER A 43 4.45 -8.79 -14.71
CA SER A 43 5.60 -9.56 -14.22
C SER A 43 6.00 -9.15 -12.80
N PHE A 44 5.81 -7.88 -12.44
CA PHE A 44 6.08 -7.38 -11.09
C PHE A 44 5.09 -7.90 -10.05
N VAL A 45 3.79 -7.84 -10.33
CA VAL A 45 2.76 -8.33 -9.39
C VAL A 45 2.85 -9.85 -9.23
N MET A 46 2.98 -10.58 -10.34
CA MET A 46 3.12 -12.03 -10.32
C MET A 46 4.43 -12.50 -9.69
N GLY A 47 5.53 -11.78 -9.92
CA GLY A 47 6.82 -12.05 -9.26
C GLY A 47 6.73 -11.89 -7.74
N ASN A 48 6.11 -10.81 -7.26
CA ASN A 48 5.88 -10.58 -5.83
C ASN A 48 4.94 -11.62 -5.23
N LYS A 49 3.87 -11.99 -5.95
CA LYS A 49 2.97 -13.07 -5.54
C LYS A 49 3.71 -14.38 -5.31
N ASN A 50 4.58 -14.77 -6.23
CA ASN A 50 5.36 -15.99 -6.10
C ASN A 50 6.35 -15.91 -4.92
N LEU A 51 7.06 -14.79 -4.79
CA LEU A 51 8.02 -14.55 -3.71
C LEU A 51 7.39 -14.64 -2.32
N TYR A 52 6.23 -14.01 -2.15
CA TYR A 52 5.53 -13.91 -0.87
C TYR A 52 4.47 -15.00 -0.66
N SER A 53 4.30 -15.93 -1.60
CA SER A 53 3.33 -17.03 -1.50
C SER A 53 3.51 -17.89 -0.25
N ARG A 54 4.75 -18.05 0.21
CA ARG A 54 5.11 -18.85 1.40
C ARG A 54 5.11 -18.07 2.71
N ALA A 55 4.97 -16.74 2.66
CA ALA A 55 5.08 -15.87 3.83
C ALA A 55 3.75 -15.67 4.59
N GLY A 56 2.70 -16.45 4.27
CA GLY A 56 1.43 -16.44 4.98
C GLY A 56 0.77 -15.06 5.03
N LEU A 57 0.35 -14.62 6.22
CA LEU A 57 -0.30 -13.32 6.45
C LEU A 57 0.63 -12.14 6.11
N ILE A 58 1.91 -12.21 6.51
CA ILE A 58 2.91 -11.18 6.18
C ILE A 58 3.07 -11.08 4.67
N GLY A 59 3.06 -12.21 3.97
CA GLY A 59 3.14 -12.24 2.51
C GLY A 59 1.98 -11.53 1.81
N ARG A 60 0.76 -11.64 2.35
CA ARG A 60 -0.41 -10.93 1.81
C ARG A 60 -0.30 -9.42 1.97
N VAL A 61 0.16 -8.97 3.13
CA VAL A 61 0.39 -7.54 3.38
C VAL A 61 1.47 -7.01 2.44
N MET A 62 2.60 -7.71 2.29
CA MET A 62 3.66 -7.29 1.37
C MET A 62 3.15 -7.17 -0.08
N ARG A 63 2.33 -8.12 -0.54
CA ARG A 63 1.75 -8.08 -1.89
C ARG A 63 0.86 -6.85 -2.09
N ILE A 64 -0.01 -6.51 -1.13
CA ILE A 64 -0.84 -5.31 -1.28
C ILE A 64 -0.04 -4.01 -1.21
N CYS A 65 1.00 -3.96 -0.38
CA CYS A 65 1.92 -2.83 -0.32
C CYS A 65 2.61 -2.63 -1.67
N THR A 66 3.12 -3.71 -2.26
CA THR A 66 3.77 -3.66 -3.56
C THR A 66 2.83 -3.19 -4.68
N VAL A 67 1.58 -3.66 -4.67
CA VAL A 67 0.57 -3.17 -5.62
C VAL A 67 0.25 -1.69 -5.40
N SER A 68 0.17 -1.24 -4.14
CA SER A 68 -0.09 0.17 -3.81
C SER A 68 1.06 1.08 -4.29
N ILE A 69 2.31 0.64 -4.17
CA ILE A 69 3.49 1.34 -4.71
C ILE A 69 3.39 1.44 -6.24
N LEU A 70 3.08 0.33 -6.89
CA LEU A 70 2.88 0.27 -8.33
C LEU A 70 1.80 1.25 -8.79
N LEU A 71 0.65 1.27 -8.11
CA LEU A 71 -0.48 2.14 -8.42
C LEU A 71 -0.24 3.62 -8.10
N THR A 72 0.71 3.92 -7.21
CA THR A 72 1.14 5.28 -6.90
C THR A 72 1.94 5.86 -8.08
N MET A 73 2.82 5.05 -8.69
CA MET A 73 3.66 5.47 -9.82
C MET A 73 3.57 4.54 -11.04
N PRO A 74 2.38 4.27 -11.60
CA PRO A 74 2.21 3.21 -12.58
C PRO A 74 2.93 3.52 -13.88
N LYS A 75 3.06 4.80 -14.25
CA LYS A 75 3.81 5.23 -15.44
C LYS A 75 5.27 4.75 -15.41
N VAL A 76 5.90 4.72 -14.23
CA VAL A 76 7.29 4.25 -14.08
C VAL A 76 7.38 2.75 -14.33
N PHE A 77 6.42 1.99 -13.81
CA PHE A 77 6.38 0.53 -13.99
C PHE A 77 6.02 0.12 -15.43
N VAL A 78 5.12 0.86 -16.07
CA VAL A 78 4.79 0.69 -17.49
C VAL A 78 5.99 1.02 -18.38
N TYR A 79 6.68 2.14 -18.12
CA TYR A 79 7.89 2.52 -18.87
C TYR A 79 9.00 1.46 -18.74
N ARG A 80 9.11 0.80 -17.59
CA ARG A 80 10.04 -0.30 -17.36
C ARG A 80 9.59 -1.65 -17.94
N GLY A 81 8.41 -1.72 -18.55
CA GLY A 81 7.84 -2.98 -19.08
C GLY A 81 7.45 -3.99 -18.00
N LEU A 82 7.29 -3.54 -16.75
CA LEU A 82 6.97 -4.40 -15.60
C LEU A 82 5.46 -4.64 -15.42
N VAL A 83 4.65 -3.81 -16.06
CA VAL A 83 3.18 -3.79 -15.98
C VAL A 83 2.61 -3.42 -17.35
N ASP A 84 1.53 -4.07 -17.76
CA ASP A 84 0.79 -3.69 -18.96
C ASP A 84 0.00 -2.40 -18.70
N SER A 85 0.20 -1.39 -19.55
CA SER A 85 -0.56 -0.13 -19.48
C SER A 85 -2.07 -0.35 -19.57
N ARG A 86 -2.53 -1.35 -20.31
CA ARG A 86 -3.95 -1.66 -20.49
C ARG A 86 -4.60 -2.13 -19.19
N GLU A 87 -3.88 -2.91 -18.38
CA GLU A 87 -4.38 -3.38 -17.08
C GLU A 87 -4.48 -2.22 -16.09
N VAL A 88 -3.50 -1.31 -16.08
CA VAL A 88 -3.52 -0.11 -15.25
C VAL A 88 -4.70 0.81 -15.62
N ASP A 89 -4.96 0.99 -16.91
CA ASP A 89 -6.05 1.87 -17.38
C ASP A 89 -7.45 1.27 -17.13
N ARG A 90 -7.57 -0.07 -17.15
CA ARG A 90 -8.81 -0.78 -16.81
C ARG A 90 -9.04 -0.89 -15.31
N PHE A 91 -8.03 -0.64 -14.48
CA PHE A 91 -8.14 -0.80 -13.05
C PHE A 91 -9.14 0.21 -12.46
N PRO A 92 -10.07 -0.23 -11.59
CA PRO A 92 -11.09 0.65 -11.05
C PRO A 92 -10.49 1.85 -10.31
N MET A 93 -10.81 3.06 -10.79
CA MET A 93 -10.22 4.30 -10.27
C MET A 93 -10.48 4.49 -8.77
N ALA A 94 -11.67 4.13 -8.28
CA ALA A 94 -12.02 4.21 -6.87
C ALA A 94 -11.10 3.35 -5.99
N MET A 95 -10.86 2.11 -6.42
CA MET A 95 -9.97 1.17 -5.74
C MET A 95 -8.54 1.67 -5.73
N ARG A 96 -8.07 2.15 -6.89
CA ARG A 96 -6.72 2.71 -7.05
C ARG A 96 -6.52 3.91 -6.14
N CYS A 97 -7.47 4.84 -6.15
CA CYS A 97 -7.44 6.02 -5.30
C CYS A 97 -7.37 5.60 -3.83
N LEU A 98 -8.19 4.65 -3.40
CA LEU A 98 -8.20 4.16 -2.03
C LEU A 98 -6.86 3.51 -1.61
N LEU A 99 -6.29 2.63 -2.44
CA LEU A 99 -4.98 2.01 -2.19
C LEU A 99 -3.86 3.06 -2.10
N VAL A 100 -3.83 4.00 -3.06
CA VAL A 100 -2.81 5.06 -3.12
C VAL A 100 -2.96 6.00 -1.92
N VAL A 101 -4.17 6.42 -1.57
CA VAL A 101 -4.42 7.30 -0.43
C VAL A 101 -4.03 6.63 0.87
N LEU A 102 -4.47 5.40 1.13
CA LEU A 102 -4.10 4.67 2.35
C LEU A 102 -2.58 4.46 2.47
N TRP A 103 -1.92 4.12 1.36
CA TRP A 103 -0.48 3.94 1.32
C TRP A 103 0.28 5.24 1.62
N ASN A 104 -0.08 6.33 0.94
CA ASN A 104 0.55 7.63 1.17
C ASN A 104 0.25 8.17 2.57
N LEU A 105 -0.97 7.98 3.07
CA LEU A 105 -1.35 8.37 4.43
C LEU A 105 -0.55 7.60 5.48
N MET A 106 -0.40 6.28 5.30
CA MET A 106 0.41 5.44 6.18
C MET A 106 1.88 5.88 6.17
N LEU A 107 2.47 6.08 4.98
CA LEU A 107 3.85 6.53 4.84
C LEU A 107 4.08 7.92 5.45
N ALA A 108 3.22 8.89 5.15
CA ALA A 108 3.33 10.23 5.70
C ALA A 108 3.21 10.23 7.23
N SER A 109 2.24 9.49 7.77
CA SER A 109 2.06 9.37 9.21
C SER A 109 3.27 8.72 9.89
N PHE A 110 3.82 7.67 9.27
CA PHE A 110 5.02 7.00 9.77
C PHE A 110 6.26 7.90 9.74
N LEU A 111 6.45 8.67 8.66
CA LEU A 111 7.54 9.64 8.55
C LEU A 111 7.44 10.74 9.61
N ILE A 112 6.24 11.29 9.83
CA ILE A 112 6.01 12.29 10.88
C ILE A 112 6.35 11.72 12.25
N PHE A 113 5.88 10.50 12.54
CA PHE A 113 6.20 9.81 13.79
C PHE A 113 7.72 9.68 13.98
N VAL A 114 8.44 9.15 12.98
CA VAL A 114 9.89 8.96 13.04
C VAL A 114 10.62 10.29 13.23
N CYS A 115 10.28 11.32 12.44
CA CYS A 115 10.91 12.64 12.51
C CYS A 115 10.66 13.38 13.84
N MET A 116 9.56 13.10 14.53
CA MET A 116 9.27 13.72 15.83
C MET A 116 9.78 12.89 17.01
N SER A 117 10.02 11.59 16.79
CA SER A 117 10.55 10.67 17.81
C SER A 117 12.08 10.60 17.86
N GLY A 118 12.78 11.05 16.81
CA GLY A 118 14.24 11.09 16.71
C GLY A 118 14.80 12.47 16.97
#